data_AF-A0A0A9X355-F1
#
_entry.id   AF-A0A0A9X355-F1
#
_cell.length_a   1.000
_cell.length_b   1.000
_cell.length_c   1.000
_cell.angle_alpha   90.00
_cell.angle_beta   90.00
_cell.angle_gamma   90.00
#
_symmetry.space_group_name_H-M   'P 1'
#
loop_
_entity.id
_entity.type
_entity.pdbx_description
1 polymer ?
#
loop_
_entity_poly.entity_id
_entity_poly.type
_entity_poly.pdbx_seq_one_letter_code
_entity_poly.pdbx_strand_id
1 'polypeptide(L)'
;MDGNHHQEHHDGLRYTTDDSLGNSESFLTVPSPAQPEYLEPCGGLVGKLIVVCWANMKEVVEKAGSISSISLKLLLGTVFFVYFGFVVKTYVDRGYQLDWCYGYGKAFLMFGLIVWFVIYYQALKRHTDVIINTVQSNTSLAQSKWLGYFKNTIVGIFLLSFSSYMIYESLDQPERLRSLLGIVAFVAIGAVFSKHPDYIRWGSLFSGLSLHILIGLLTIKFEAGRNIVQCIGNSVVTFLECGYSGASFVFGKVLVEDNHVFAFESLSVLYFLSTIVYILFHLGWIQVVCFKVGGFIQLLMGTTVIESVNSVTTIFLGMSEAPLLYAKYIAVLTPSEIHTIMAAGFATVAGKNLY
;
A
#
# COMPACT_ATOMS: atom_id res chain seq x y z
N MET A 1 -24.60 -5.69 -78.40
CA MET A 1 -23.20 -5.23 -78.45
C MET A 1 -22.61 -5.51 -77.08
N ASP A 2 -22.19 -6.77 -76.96
CA ASP A 2 -21.17 -7.43 -76.11
C ASP A 2 -20.97 -7.03 -74.64
N GLY A 3 -21.14 -8.05 -73.78
CA GLY A 3 -20.76 -8.08 -72.37
C GLY A 3 -19.56 -8.99 -72.09
N ASN A 4 -19.04 -8.84 -70.86
CA ASN A 4 -18.12 -9.66 -70.06
C ASN A 4 -17.64 -11.02 -70.62
N HIS A 5 -16.32 -11.28 -70.58
CA HIS A 5 -15.68 -12.11 -69.54
C HIS A 5 -14.18 -12.39 -69.83
N HIS A 6 -13.38 -12.40 -68.75
CA HIS A 6 -12.21 -13.24 -68.44
C HIS A 6 -11.22 -13.66 -69.56
N GLN A 7 -9.91 -13.36 -69.41
CA GLN A 7 -8.93 -14.26 -68.75
C GLN A 7 -7.48 -13.73 -68.82
N GLU A 8 -6.86 -13.70 -67.64
CA GLU A 8 -5.49 -14.11 -67.32
C GLU A 8 -4.27 -13.36 -67.91
N HIS A 9 -3.60 -12.60 -67.05
CA HIS A 9 -2.20 -12.90 -66.75
C HIS A 9 -1.90 -12.74 -65.25
N HIS A 10 -1.31 -13.80 -64.73
CA HIS A 10 -0.94 -14.07 -63.34
C HIS A 10 0.18 -13.15 -62.87
N ASP A 11 0.11 -12.68 -61.62
CA ASP A 11 1.00 -13.23 -60.59
C ASP A 11 0.51 -12.80 -59.21
N GLY A 12 -0.09 -13.77 -58.52
CA GLY A 12 -0.22 -13.71 -57.08
C GLY A 12 1.17 -13.80 -56.46
N LEU A 13 1.49 -12.87 -55.57
CA LEU A 13 2.52 -13.10 -54.57
C LEU A 13 1.98 -14.13 -53.58
N ARG A 14 2.01 -15.38 -54.05
CA ARG A 14 2.02 -16.58 -53.23
C ARG A 14 3.14 -16.40 -52.23
N TYR A 15 2.77 -16.54 -50.97
CA TYR A 15 3.66 -16.89 -49.89
C TYR A 15 4.48 -18.11 -50.33
N THR A 16 5.70 -17.86 -50.81
CA THR A 16 6.74 -18.88 -50.85
C THR A 16 7.27 -18.95 -49.43
N THR A 17 6.80 -19.97 -48.74
CA THR A 17 7.47 -20.60 -47.60
C THR A 17 8.91 -20.88 -48.00
N ASP A 18 9.80 -19.93 -47.72
CA ASP A 18 11.22 -20.20 -47.65
C ASP A 18 11.52 -20.58 -46.21
N ASP A 19 11.79 -21.87 -46.05
CA ASP A 19 12.28 -22.54 -44.86
C ASP A 19 13.61 -21.93 -44.41
N SER A 20 13.50 -20.82 -43.69
CA SER A 20 14.53 -20.29 -42.80
C SER A 20 13.92 -20.00 -41.42
N LEU A 21 13.05 -20.91 -40.98
CA LEU A 21 12.71 -21.17 -39.57
C LEU A 21 13.93 -21.78 -38.89
N GLY A 22 14.92 -20.93 -38.62
CA GLY A 22 16.14 -21.25 -37.90
C GLY A 22 16.59 -20.05 -37.09
N ASN A 23 16.24 -20.05 -35.80
CA ASN A 23 16.83 -19.23 -34.73
C ASN A 23 16.50 -17.72 -34.67
N SER A 24 15.22 -17.37 -34.61
CA SER A 24 14.77 -16.10 -34.02
C SER A 24 13.97 -16.28 -32.72
N GLU A 25 14.31 -17.30 -31.93
CA GLU A 25 13.86 -17.50 -30.54
C GLU A 25 14.86 -16.95 -29.50
N SER A 26 15.79 -16.08 -29.90
CA SER A 26 16.94 -15.68 -29.05
C SER A 26 16.80 -14.33 -28.33
N PHE A 27 15.66 -13.63 -28.40
CA PHE A 27 15.48 -12.34 -27.72
C PHE A 27 14.56 -12.36 -26.49
N LEU A 28 13.95 -13.50 -26.15
CA LEU A 28 13.11 -13.67 -24.95
C LEU A 28 13.49 -14.92 -24.12
N THR A 29 14.76 -15.29 -24.10
CA THR A 29 15.27 -16.21 -23.09
C THR A 29 15.53 -15.42 -21.80
N VAL A 30 14.61 -15.54 -20.84
CA VAL A 30 14.89 -15.24 -19.43
C VAL A 30 16.16 -16.02 -19.06
N PRO A 31 17.23 -15.37 -18.58
CA PRO A 31 18.42 -16.10 -18.19
C PRO A 31 18.03 -17.11 -17.10
N SER A 32 18.40 -18.36 -17.31
CA SER A 32 18.42 -19.40 -16.27
C SER A 32 19.03 -18.80 -15.00
N PRO A 33 18.50 -19.10 -13.79
CA PRO A 33 19.09 -18.57 -12.57
C PRO A 33 20.58 -18.90 -12.58
N ALA A 34 21.41 -17.85 -12.64
CA ALA A 34 22.84 -17.98 -12.51
C ALA A 34 23.08 -18.83 -11.26
N GLN A 35 23.73 -19.98 -11.45
CA GLN A 35 24.28 -20.75 -10.34
C GLN A 35 25.06 -19.76 -9.49
N PRO A 36 24.93 -19.78 -8.14
CA PRO A 36 25.66 -18.83 -7.31
C PRO A 36 27.15 -19.03 -7.57
N GLU A 37 27.75 -18.07 -8.28
CA GLU A 37 29.19 -17.98 -8.42
C GLU A 37 29.70 -17.65 -7.02
N TYR A 38 30.13 -18.70 -6.32
CA TYR A 38 30.77 -18.56 -5.02
C TYR A 38 32.07 -17.80 -5.27
N LEU A 39 32.07 -16.50 -5.00
CA LEU A 39 33.32 -15.76 -4.83
C LEU A 39 34.15 -16.53 -3.80
N GLU A 40 35.31 -17.04 -4.23
CA GLU A 40 36.28 -17.58 -3.28
C GLU A 40 36.59 -16.51 -2.24
N PRO A 41 36.42 -16.80 -0.94
CA PRO A 41 36.68 -15.81 0.09
C PRO A 41 38.15 -15.42 0.05
N CYS A 42 38.43 -14.16 -0.30
CA CYS A 42 39.75 -13.54 -0.13
C CYS A 42 40.10 -13.51 1.36
N GLY A 43 40.69 -14.59 1.87
CA GLY A 43 40.98 -14.69 3.30
C GLY A 43 41.61 -15.98 3.77
N GLY A 44 42.28 -16.79 2.94
CA GLY A 44 43.04 -17.96 3.41
C GLY A 44 42.29 -18.88 4.38
N LEU A 45 43.03 -19.51 5.31
CA LEU A 45 42.50 -20.45 6.31
C LEU A 45 41.47 -19.79 7.26
N VAL A 46 41.69 -18.52 7.59
CA VAL A 46 40.86 -17.76 8.54
C VAL A 46 39.49 -17.41 7.93
N GLY A 47 39.46 -17.04 6.65
CA GLY A 47 38.23 -16.78 5.90
C GLY A 47 37.38 -18.03 5.71
N LYS A 48 38.01 -19.18 5.42
CA LYS A 48 37.30 -20.47 5.34
C LYS A 48 36.76 -20.91 6.71
N LEU A 49 37.51 -20.70 7.79
CA LEU A 49 37.03 -20.95 9.16
C LEU A 49 35.87 -20.03 9.56
N ILE A 50 35.90 -18.76 9.17
CA ILE A 50 34.82 -17.81 9.44
C ILE A 50 33.55 -18.17 8.66
N VAL A 51 33.66 -18.58 7.39
CA VAL A 51 32.49 -18.98 6.59
C VAL A 51 31.88 -20.29 7.10
N VAL A 52 32.69 -21.27 7.49
CA VAL A 52 32.21 -22.53 8.08
C VAL A 52 31.65 -22.30 9.49
N CYS A 53 32.27 -21.43 10.29
CA CYS A 53 31.75 -21.04 11.60
C CYS A 53 30.44 -20.25 11.46
N TRP A 54 30.32 -19.36 10.48
CA TRP A 54 29.09 -18.63 10.17
C TRP A 54 28.00 -19.57 9.67
N ALA A 55 28.32 -20.53 8.81
CA ALA A 55 27.37 -21.53 8.31
C ALA A 55 26.85 -22.42 9.45
N ASN A 56 27.75 -22.94 10.30
CA ASN A 56 27.36 -23.73 11.47
C ASN A 56 26.62 -22.88 12.52
N MET A 57 26.99 -21.60 12.69
CA MET A 57 26.28 -20.70 13.60
C MET A 57 24.89 -20.35 13.07
N LYS A 58 24.73 -20.17 11.75
CA LYS A 58 23.43 -19.97 11.10
C LYS A 58 22.54 -21.21 11.26
N GLU A 59 23.09 -22.41 11.11
CA GLU A 59 22.36 -23.66 11.28
C GLU A 59 21.98 -23.93 12.75
N VAL A 60 22.84 -23.58 13.71
CA VAL A 60 22.56 -23.63 15.15
C VAL A 60 21.56 -22.54 15.56
N VAL A 61 21.62 -21.34 15.00
CA VAL A 61 20.65 -20.25 15.23
C VAL A 61 19.30 -20.57 14.59
N GLU A 62 19.25 -21.25 13.44
CA GLU A 62 17.99 -21.73 12.86
C GLU A 62 17.38 -22.90 13.64
N LYS A 63 18.19 -23.89 14.07
CA LYS A 63 17.71 -25.03 14.88
C LYS A 63 17.37 -24.65 16.33
N ALA A 64 18.06 -23.69 16.94
CA ALA A 64 17.78 -23.20 18.29
C ALA A 64 16.79 -22.01 18.32
N GLY A 65 16.55 -21.33 17.19
CA GLY A 65 15.90 -20.01 17.14
C GLY A 65 14.37 -20.00 17.05
N SER A 66 13.71 -21.12 16.78
CA SER A 66 12.25 -21.13 16.62
C SER A 66 11.50 -21.12 17.96
N ILE A 67 11.97 -21.88 18.97
CA ILE A 67 11.31 -21.96 20.30
C ILE A 67 11.99 -21.04 21.34
N SER A 68 13.32 -20.92 21.32
CA SER A 68 14.07 -20.07 22.27
C SER A 68 13.91 -18.57 21.98
N SER A 69 13.88 -18.15 20.71
CA SER A 69 13.72 -16.72 20.39
C SER A 69 12.29 -16.22 20.64
N ILE A 70 11.27 -17.06 20.49
CA ILE A 70 9.88 -16.69 20.80
C ILE A 70 9.71 -16.52 22.30
N SER A 71 10.21 -17.46 23.11
CA SER A 71 10.13 -17.39 24.57
C SER A 71 10.90 -16.19 25.13
N LEU A 72 12.12 -15.92 24.63
CA LEU A 72 12.91 -14.75 25.01
C LEU A 72 12.23 -13.43 24.62
N LYS A 73 11.59 -13.35 23.44
CA LYS A 73 10.86 -12.15 22.99
C LYS A 73 9.55 -11.94 23.74
N LEU A 74 8.84 -13.02 24.09
CA LEU A 74 7.66 -12.98 24.97
C LEU A 74 8.05 -12.51 26.37
N LEU A 75 9.17 -12.99 26.89
CA LEU A 75 9.72 -12.55 28.17
C LEU A 75 10.13 -11.07 28.12
N LEU A 76 10.84 -10.64 27.07
CA LEU A 76 11.21 -9.24 26.87
C LEU A 76 9.97 -8.34 26.74
N GLY A 77 8.94 -8.80 26.02
CA GLY A 77 7.65 -8.12 25.91
C GLY A 77 6.92 -8.04 27.25
N THR A 78 6.96 -9.10 28.05
CA THR A 78 6.32 -9.14 29.38
C THR A 78 7.05 -8.20 30.35
N VAL A 79 8.38 -8.24 30.38
CA VAL A 79 9.22 -7.30 31.16
C VAL A 79 8.94 -5.86 30.75
N PHE A 80 8.77 -5.60 29.45
CA PHE A 80 8.38 -4.31 28.93
C PHE A 80 6.97 -3.88 29.41
N PHE A 81 5.97 -4.76 29.33
CA PHE A 81 4.61 -4.47 29.83
C PHE A 81 4.56 -4.21 31.34
N VAL A 82 5.38 -4.90 32.13
CA VAL A 82 5.49 -4.70 33.58
C VAL A 82 6.19 -3.37 33.90
N TYR A 83 7.30 -3.07 33.25
CA TYR A 83 7.97 -1.76 33.34
C TYR A 83 7.01 -0.64 32.94
N PHE A 84 6.23 -0.84 31.87
CA PHE A 84 5.21 0.08 31.40
C PHE A 84 4.11 0.33 32.43
N GLY A 85 3.52 -0.73 33.00
CA GLY A 85 2.52 -0.61 34.06
C GLY A 85 3.04 0.14 35.28
N PHE A 86 4.32 -0.04 35.62
CA PHE A 86 4.99 0.69 36.71
C PHE A 86 5.17 2.18 36.39
N VAL A 87 5.60 2.51 35.16
CA VAL A 87 5.77 3.91 34.73
C VAL A 87 4.42 4.63 34.70
N VAL A 88 3.38 4.03 34.12
CA VAL A 88 2.03 4.62 34.05
C VAL A 88 1.47 4.85 35.46
N LYS A 89 1.59 3.86 36.35
CA LYS A 89 1.17 4.01 37.75
C LYS A 89 1.90 5.18 38.43
N THR A 90 3.22 5.26 38.28
CA THR A 90 4.03 6.35 38.85
C THR A 90 3.65 7.71 38.26
N TYR A 91 3.23 7.75 36.99
CA TYR A 91 2.81 8.98 36.30
C TYR A 91 1.46 9.49 36.81
N VAL A 92 0.49 8.58 36.95
CA VAL A 92 -0.86 8.87 37.48
C VAL A 92 -0.77 9.26 38.95
N ASP A 93 0.05 8.57 39.75
CA ASP A 93 0.26 8.86 41.18
C ASP A 93 0.90 10.25 41.39
N ARG A 94 1.62 10.80 40.40
CA ARG A 94 2.19 12.15 40.43
C ARG A 94 1.25 13.26 39.93
N GLY A 95 0.02 12.92 39.52
CA GLY A 95 -1.03 13.89 39.18
C GLY A 95 -0.93 14.54 37.80
N TYR A 96 -0.11 14.01 36.88
CA TYR A 96 -0.04 14.50 35.51
C TYR A 96 -1.22 13.96 34.67
N GLN A 97 -1.86 14.82 33.88
CA GLN A 97 -2.89 14.38 32.92
C GLN A 97 -2.24 13.63 31.76
N LEU A 98 -2.78 12.45 31.44
CA LEU A 98 -2.25 11.59 30.40
C LEU A 98 -2.80 12.04 29.03
N ASP A 99 -2.10 12.97 28.38
CA ASP A 99 -2.45 13.36 27.02
C ASP A 99 -1.93 12.32 26.01
N TRP A 100 -2.84 11.67 25.30
CA TRP A 100 -2.52 10.64 24.30
C TRP A 100 -1.86 11.22 23.03
N CYS A 101 -1.87 12.55 22.89
CA CYS A 101 -1.42 13.21 21.69
C CYS A 101 -0.12 14.01 21.83
N TYR A 102 0.26 14.38 23.06
CA TYR A 102 1.48 15.13 23.35
C TYR A 102 2.25 14.50 24.51
N GLY A 103 3.56 14.75 24.57
CA GLY A 103 4.41 14.29 25.67
C GLY A 103 4.56 12.76 25.76
N TYR A 104 4.65 12.25 26.98
CA TYR A 104 4.98 10.85 27.24
C TYR A 104 3.85 9.90 26.86
N GLY A 105 2.57 10.33 26.93
CA GLY A 105 1.41 9.54 26.50
C GLY A 105 1.46 9.11 25.03
N LYS A 106 1.92 9.99 24.14
CA LYS A 106 2.17 9.67 22.72
C LYS A 106 3.33 8.69 22.55
N ALA A 107 4.44 8.89 23.27
CA ALA A 107 5.57 7.96 23.22
C ALA A 107 5.15 6.55 23.65
N PHE A 108 4.31 6.47 24.70
CA PHE A 108 3.71 5.23 25.16
C PHE A 108 2.79 4.58 24.13
N LEU A 109 1.91 5.35 23.47
CA LEU A 109 1.04 4.85 22.41
C LEU A 109 1.87 4.32 21.24
N MET A 110 2.85 5.09 20.76
CA MET A 110 3.73 4.68 19.66
C MET A 110 4.52 3.42 19.99
N PHE A 111 5.11 3.33 21.18
CA PHE A 111 5.87 2.15 21.57
C PHE A 111 4.98 0.92 21.78
N GLY A 112 3.78 1.11 22.34
CA GLY A 112 2.76 0.06 22.45
C GLY A 112 2.29 -0.44 21.09
N LEU A 113 2.07 0.47 20.13
CA LEU A 113 1.69 0.15 18.75
C LEU A 113 2.85 -0.57 18.05
N ILE A 114 4.09 -0.12 18.21
CA ILE A 114 5.28 -0.79 17.67
C ILE A 114 5.42 -2.20 18.24
N VAL A 115 5.31 -2.38 19.56
CA VAL A 115 5.42 -3.70 20.21
C VAL A 115 4.27 -4.62 19.81
N TRP A 116 3.03 -4.11 19.84
CA TRP A 116 1.85 -4.85 19.36
C TRP A 116 2.01 -5.24 17.89
N PHE A 117 2.52 -4.34 17.06
CA PHE A 117 2.76 -4.59 15.65
C PHE A 117 3.93 -5.55 15.42
N VAL A 118 5.02 -5.49 16.19
CA VAL A 118 6.14 -6.46 16.11
C VAL A 118 5.67 -7.86 16.50
N ILE A 119 4.88 -7.98 17.58
CA ILE A 119 4.27 -9.23 18.02
C ILE A 119 3.30 -9.74 16.96
N TYR A 120 2.45 -8.85 16.43
CA TYR A 120 1.54 -9.15 15.34
C TYR A 120 2.29 -9.61 14.10
N TYR A 121 3.36 -8.93 13.67
CA TYR A 121 4.18 -9.28 12.51
C TYR A 121 4.85 -10.65 12.68
N GLN A 122 5.34 -10.98 13.88
CA GLN A 122 5.93 -12.31 14.15
C GLN A 122 4.89 -13.43 14.14
N ALA A 123 3.69 -13.17 14.70
CA ALA A 123 2.56 -14.10 14.63
C ALA A 123 2.02 -14.22 13.20
N LEU A 124 2.00 -13.11 12.46
CA LEU A 124 1.46 -13.01 11.12
C LEU A 124 2.41 -13.64 10.10
N LYS A 125 3.74 -13.52 10.22
CA LYS A 125 4.69 -14.21 9.33
C LYS A 125 4.42 -15.71 9.26
N ARG A 126 3.97 -16.33 10.36
CA ARG A 126 3.57 -17.74 10.42
C ARG A 126 2.21 -18.03 9.78
N HIS A 127 1.33 -17.02 9.71
CA HIS A 127 -0.01 -17.14 9.14
C HIS A 127 -0.16 -16.55 7.73
N THR A 128 0.75 -15.72 7.22
CA THR A 128 0.67 -15.13 5.87
C THR A 128 0.64 -16.22 4.82
N ASP A 129 1.45 -17.27 4.96
CA ASP A 129 1.46 -18.42 4.06
C ASP A 129 0.15 -19.23 4.12
N VAL A 130 -0.45 -19.32 5.31
CA VAL A 130 -1.75 -19.98 5.53
C VAL A 130 -2.91 -19.13 4.99
N ILE A 131 -2.86 -17.81 5.16
CA ILE A 131 -3.88 -16.86 4.72
C ILE A 131 -3.86 -16.71 3.21
N ILE A 132 -2.71 -16.69 2.54
CA ILE A 132 -2.64 -16.72 1.06
C ILE A 132 -3.36 -17.97 0.55
N ASN A 133 -3.09 -19.13 1.15
CA ASN A 133 -3.71 -20.39 0.74
C ASN A 133 -5.20 -20.48 1.13
N THR A 134 -5.63 -19.85 2.22
CA THR A 134 -7.03 -19.87 2.70
C THR A 134 -7.89 -18.80 2.03
N VAL A 135 -7.35 -17.62 1.74
CA VAL A 135 -8.04 -16.57 0.95
C VAL A 135 -8.27 -17.07 -0.47
N GLN A 136 -7.33 -17.83 -1.02
CA GLN A 136 -7.51 -18.48 -2.32
C GLN A 136 -8.57 -19.60 -2.30
N SER A 137 -8.86 -20.22 -1.14
CA SER A 137 -9.89 -21.27 -1.02
C SER A 137 -11.27 -20.77 -0.58
N ASN A 138 -11.35 -19.65 0.17
CA ASN A 138 -12.60 -19.12 0.75
C ASN A 138 -13.26 -18.01 -0.08
N THR A 139 -12.72 -17.66 -1.24
CA THR A 139 -13.39 -16.83 -2.26
C THR A 139 -14.68 -17.45 -2.82
N SER A 140 -15.03 -18.67 -2.43
CA SER A 140 -16.32 -19.30 -2.72
C SER A 140 -17.46 -18.87 -1.77
N LEU A 141 -17.16 -18.39 -0.56
CA LEU A 141 -18.19 -18.05 0.46
C LEU A 141 -18.66 -16.58 0.39
N ALA A 142 -17.86 -15.68 -0.19
CA ALA A 142 -18.26 -14.30 -0.49
C ALA A 142 -19.13 -14.19 -1.76
N GLN A 143 -19.38 -15.32 -2.43
CA GLN A 143 -20.11 -15.41 -3.69
C GLN A 143 -21.60 -15.74 -3.51
N SER A 144 -22.17 -15.52 -2.32
CA SER A 144 -23.63 -15.49 -2.21
C SER A 144 -24.14 -14.17 -2.79
N LYS A 145 -24.92 -14.26 -3.88
CA LYS A 145 -25.61 -13.09 -4.47
C LYS A 145 -26.34 -12.26 -3.41
N TRP A 146 -26.84 -12.92 -2.35
CA TRP A 146 -27.52 -12.29 -1.23
C TRP A 146 -26.65 -11.31 -0.44
N LEU A 147 -25.37 -11.62 -0.18
CA LEU A 147 -24.44 -10.68 0.47
C LEU A 147 -24.20 -9.43 -0.41
N GLY A 148 -24.12 -9.63 -1.72
CA GLY A 148 -23.99 -8.53 -2.69
C GLY A 148 -25.21 -7.59 -2.67
N TYR A 149 -26.42 -8.15 -2.66
CA TYR A 149 -27.65 -7.37 -2.53
C TYR A 149 -27.71 -6.62 -1.20
N PHE A 150 -27.43 -7.29 -0.08
CA PHE A 150 -27.45 -6.68 1.25
C PHE A 150 -26.46 -5.50 1.36
N LYS A 151 -25.23 -5.69 0.85
CA LYS A 151 -24.22 -4.63 0.77
C LYS A 151 -24.72 -3.44 -0.05
N ASN A 152 -25.23 -3.67 -1.25
CA ASN A 152 -25.69 -2.59 -2.13
C ASN A 152 -26.87 -1.83 -1.51
N THR A 153 -27.76 -2.51 -0.78
CA THR A 153 -28.87 -1.88 -0.06
C THR A 153 -28.36 -0.96 1.06
N ILE A 154 -27.40 -1.41 1.87
CA ILE A 154 -26.80 -0.57 2.93
C ILE A 154 -26.14 0.67 2.33
N VAL A 155 -25.35 0.49 1.27
CA VAL A 155 -24.67 1.58 0.56
C VAL A 155 -25.69 2.56 -0.01
N GLY A 156 -26.78 2.08 -0.60
CA GLY A 156 -27.86 2.91 -1.13
C GLY A 156 -28.55 3.72 -0.05
N ILE A 157 -28.91 3.10 1.07
CA ILE A 157 -29.52 3.79 2.23
C ILE A 157 -28.58 4.86 2.78
N PHE A 158 -27.28 4.56 2.90
CA PHE A 158 -26.28 5.52 3.37
C PHE A 158 -26.18 6.73 2.44
N LEU A 159 -26.09 6.52 1.12
CA LEU A 159 -26.01 7.63 0.15
C LEU A 159 -27.28 8.47 0.10
N LEU A 160 -28.46 7.84 0.20
CA LEU A 160 -29.74 8.56 0.26
C LEU A 160 -29.87 9.38 1.54
N SER A 161 -29.49 8.81 2.68
CA SER A 161 -29.46 9.51 3.97
C SER A 161 -28.49 10.69 3.92
N PHE A 162 -27.28 10.49 3.42
CA PHE A 162 -26.27 11.55 3.28
C PHE A 162 -26.73 12.66 2.33
N SER A 163 -27.32 12.30 1.19
CA SER A 163 -27.84 13.27 0.21
C SER A 163 -29.00 14.07 0.81
N SER A 164 -29.91 13.42 1.53
CA SER A 164 -31.04 14.09 2.19
C SER A 164 -30.57 15.01 3.32
N TYR A 165 -29.61 14.57 4.12
CA TYR A 165 -28.96 15.38 5.14
C TYR A 165 -28.28 16.62 4.53
N MET A 166 -27.57 16.43 3.42
CA MET A 166 -26.93 17.54 2.71
C MET A 166 -27.92 18.53 2.12
N ILE A 167 -29.04 18.05 1.56
CA ILE A 167 -30.10 18.91 1.03
C ILE A 167 -30.75 19.71 2.16
N TYR A 168 -31.07 19.06 3.29
CA TYR A 168 -31.62 19.75 4.47
C TYR A 168 -30.68 20.85 4.96
N GLU A 169 -29.38 20.55 5.07
CA GLU A 169 -28.36 21.52 5.48
C GLU A 169 -28.08 22.59 4.40
N SER A 170 -28.45 22.35 3.14
CA SER A 170 -28.24 23.27 2.01
C SER A 170 -29.40 24.24 1.78
N LEU A 171 -30.55 24.05 2.44
CA LEU A 171 -31.69 24.99 2.34
C LEU A 171 -31.32 26.40 2.85
N ASP A 172 -30.40 26.48 3.81
CA ASP A 172 -29.91 27.76 4.36
C ASP A 172 -28.77 28.38 3.55
N GLN A 173 -28.00 27.60 2.77
CA GLN A 173 -26.82 28.08 2.02
C GLN A 173 -26.68 27.35 0.66
N PRO A 174 -27.10 27.96 -0.47
CA PRO A 174 -27.10 27.30 -1.78
C PRO A 174 -25.70 27.01 -2.33
N GLU A 175 -24.64 27.57 -1.74
CA GLU A 175 -23.26 27.31 -2.14
C GLU A 175 -22.85 25.86 -1.92
N ARG A 176 -23.38 25.21 -0.88
CA ARG A 176 -23.05 23.81 -0.54
C ARG A 176 -23.59 22.80 -1.55
N LEU A 177 -24.66 23.16 -2.26
CA LEU A 177 -25.25 22.34 -3.32
C LEU A 177 -24.31 22.17 -4.52
N ARG A 178 -23.39 23.14 -4.75
CA ARG A 178 -22.39 23.06 -5.83
C ARG A 178 -21.47 21.85 -5.66
N SER A 179 -21.09 21.50 -4.43
CA SER A 179 -20.24 20.34 -4.16
C SER A 179 -20.93 19.01 -4.47
N LEU A 180 -22.23 18.88 -4.16
CA LEU A 180 -23.00 17.69 -4.50
C LEU A 180 -23.15 17.54 -6.02
N LEU A 181 -23.43 18.65 -6.71
CA LEU A 181 -23.50 18.68 -8.17
C LEU A 181 -22.17 18.33 -8.82
N GLY A 182 -21.04 18.74 -8.22
CA GLY A 182 -19.70 18.37 -8.66
C GLY A 182 -19.47 16.85 -8.65
N ILE A 183 -19.87 16.14 -7.59
CA ILE A 183 -19.75 14.67 -7.52
C ILE A 183 -20.55 14.00 -8.64
N VAL A 184 -21.79 14.44 -8.85
CA VAL A 184 -22.65 13.91 -9.94
C VAL A 184 -22.03 14.22 -11.30
N ALA A 185 -21.47 15.42 -11.49
CA ALA A 185 -20.82 15.82 -12.72
C ALA A 185 -19.57 14.97 -13.02
N PHE A 186 -18.70 14.70 -12.03
CA PHE A 186 -17.53 13.83 -12.23
C PHE A 186 -17.92 12.40 -12.60
N VAL A 187 -18.96 11.85 -11.96
CA VAL A 187 -19.49 10.53 -12.33
C VAL A 187 -20.08 10.55 -13.74
N ALA A 188 -20.82 11.60 -14.11
CA ALA A 188 -21.41 11.74 -15.44
C ALA A 188 -20.34 11.87 -16.53
N ILE A 189 -19.30 12.67 -16.30
CA ILE A 189 -18.15 12.79 -17.21
C ILE A 189 -17.48 11.42 -17.38
N GLY A 190 -17.21 10.71 -16.27
CA GLY A 190 -16.64 9.36 -16.32
C GLY A 190 -17.52 8.38 -17.10
N ALA A 191 -18.85 8.47 -16.98
CA ALA A 191 -19.79 7.63 -17.72
C ALA A 191 -19.83 7.96 -19.22
N VAL A 192 -19.80 9.24 -19.59
CA VAL A 192 -19.83 9.71 -21.00
C VAL A 192 -18.55 9.36 -21.75
N PHE A 193 -17.38 9.50 -21.10
CA PHE A 193 -16.09 9.15 -21.70
C PHE A 193 -15.74 7.66 -21.56
N SER A 194 -16.62 6.85 -20.98
CA SER A 194 -16.40 5.41 -20.86
C SER A 194 -16.45 4.72 -22.22
N LYS A 195 -15.45 3.89 -22.52
CA LYS A 195 -15.41 3.07 -23.73
C LYS A 195 -16.54 2.02 -23.79
N HIS A 196 -17.01 1.57 -22.62
CA HIS A 196 -18.02 0.53 -22.48
C HIS A 196 -19.04 0.91 -21.38
N PRO A 197 -19.97 1.86 -21.65
CA PRO A 197 -20.90 2.38 -20.65
C PRO A 197 -21.86 1.31 -20.10
N ASP A 198 -22.20 0.30 -20.90
CA ASP A 198 -23.13 -0.77 -20.50
C ASP A 198 -22.55 -1.76 -19.50
N TYR A 199 -21.21 -1.83 -19.39
CA TYR A 199 -20.50 -2.77 -18.51
C TYR A 199 -20.10 -2.14 -17.16
N ILE A 200 -20.60 -0.93 -16.86
CA ILE A 200 -20.26 -0.24 -15.61
C ILE A 200 -20.88 -0.96 -14.41
N ARG A 201 -20.02 -1.41 -13.50
CA ARG A 201 -20.43 -2.02 -12.22
C ARG A 201 -20.78 -0.94 -11.20
N TRP A 202 -22.02 -0.45 -11.25
CA TRP A 202 -22.53 0.60 -10.36
C TRP A 202 -22.36 0.31 -8.86
N GLY A 203 -22.44 -0.97 -8.45
CA GLY A 203 -22.24 -1.35 -7.05
C GLY A 203 -20.85 -1.01 -6.51
N SER A 204 -19.80 -1.20 -7.30
CA SER A 204 -18.42 -0.87 -6.89
C SER A 204 -18.19 0.64 -6.86
N LEU A 205 -18.76 1.37 -7.83
CA LEU A 205 -18.71 2.84 -7.88
C LEU A 205 -19.33 3.47 -6.63
N PHE A 206 -20.59 3.12 -6.32
CA PHE A 206 -21.27 3.66 -5.14
C PHE A 206 -20.66 3.20 -3.82
N SER A 207 -20.14 1.96 -3.76
CA SER A 207 -19.43 1.49 -2.58
C SER A 207 -18.15 2.29 -2.33
N GLY A 208 -17.38 2.61 -3.37
CA GLY A 208 -16.18 3.44 -3.26
C GLY A 208 -16.50 4.88 -2.85
N LEU A 209 -17.54 5.47 -3.47
CA LEU A 209 -18.00 6.82 -3.12
C LEU A 209 -18.46 6.90 -1.66
N SER A 210 -19.24 5.92 -1.20
CA SER A 210 -19.67 5.83 0.21
C SER A 210 -18.49 5.70 1.17
N LEU A 211 -17.49 4.89 0.82
CA LEU A 211 -16.28 4.76 1.65
C LEU A 211 -15.54 6.10 1.76
N HIS A 212 -15.39 6.83 0.66
CA HIS A 212 -14.72 8.13 0.65
C HIS A 212 -15.48 9.18 1.48
N ILE A 213 -16.80 9.27 1.30
CA ILE A 213 -17.67 10.16 2.09
C ILE A 213 -17.62 9.80 3.58
N LEU A 214 -17.68 8.51 3.91
CA LEU A 214 -17.64 8.03 5.29
C LEU A 214 -16.32 8.43 5.97
N ILE A 215 -15.19 8.20 5.31
CA ILE A 215 -13.87 8.61 5.82
C ILE A 215 -13.82 10.13 6.00
N GLY A 216 -14.30 10.91 5.04
CA GLY A 216 -14.35 12.37 5.14
C GLY A 216 -15.22 12.87 6.31
N LEU A 217 -16.39 12.27 6.52
CA LEU A 217 -17.27 12.59 7.64
C LEU A 217 -16.64 12.25 8.99
N LEU A 218 -16.03 11.07 9.10
CA LEU A 218 -15.37 10.63 10.32
C LEU A 218 -14.17 11.51 10.65
N THR A 219 -13.39 11.94 9.66
CA THR A 219 -12.16 12.72 9.88
C THR A 219 -12.41 14.21 10.10
N ILE A 220 -13.36 14.81 9.36
CA ILE A 220 -13.56 16.27 9.38
C ILE A 220 -14.73 16.67 10.30
N LYS A 221 -15.84 15.93 10.29
CA LYS A 221 -17.06 16.35 11.01
C LYS A 221 -17.08 15.88 12.47
N PHE A 222 -16.63 14.66 12.75
CA PHE A 222 -16.53 14.15 14.12
C PHE A 222 -15.33 14.75 14.88
N GLU A 223 -15.56 15.22 16.10
CA GLU A 223 -14.53 15.81 16.96
C GLU A 223 -13.42 14.81 17.30
N ALA A 224 -13.79 13.58 17.68
CA ALA A 224 -12.83 12.52 17.94
C ALA A 224 -11.95 12.22 16.71
N GLY A 225 -12.53 12.23 15.50
CA GLY A 225 -11.78 11.99 14.27
C GLY A 225 -10.84 13.12 13.91
N ARG A 226 -11.25 14.38 14.08
CA ARG A 226 -10.35 15.54 13.93
C ARG A 226 -9.16 15.44 14.87
N ASN A 227 -9.42 15.11 16.15
CA ASN A 227 -8.36 14.97 17.15
C ASN A 227 -7.39 13.86 16.77
N ILE A 228 -7.87 12.72 16.28
CA ILE A 228 -7.03 11.61 15.80
C ILE A 228 -6.17 12.05 14.60
N VAL A 229 -6.77 12.68 13.59
CA VAL A 229 -6.05 13.11 12.38
C VAL A 229 -5.01 14.17 12.71
N GLN A 230 -5.35 15.16 13.55
CA GLN A 230 -4.41 16.18 14.01
C GLN A 230 -3.25 15.54 14.79
N CYS A 231 -3.54 14.50 15.57
CA CYS A 231 -2.51 13.78 16.29
C CYS A 231 -1.52 13.05 15.39
N ILE A 232 -2.03 12.37 14.36
CA ILE A 232 -1.23 11.72 13.34
C ILE A 232 -0.42 12.76 12.58
N GLY A 233 -1.05 13.87 12.16
CA GLY A 233 -0.40 14.98 11.46
C GLY A 233 0.77 15.56 12.23
N ASN A 234 0.58 15.89 13.51
CA ASN A 234 1.65 16.38 14.38
C ASN A 234 2.78 15.35 14.54
N SER A 235 2.46 14.05 14.50
CA SER A 235 3.47 13.00 14.55
C SER A 235 4.33 12.95 13.30
N VAL A 236 3.72 13.15 12.12
CA VAL A 236 4.44 13.28 10.86
C VAL A 236 5.30 14.54 10.88
N VAL A 237 4.80 15.68 11.35
CA VAL A 237 5.58 16.92 11.47
C VAL A 237 6.82 16.73 12.36
N THR A 238 6.67 16.19 13.57
CA THR A 238 7.82 15.90 14.44
C THR A 238 8.81 14.93 13.79
N PHE A 239 8.33 13.98 12.98
CA PHE A 239 9.20 13.07 12.24
C PHE A 239 9.98 13.80 11.12
N LEU A 240 9.36 14.75 10.43
CA LEU A 240 10.01 15.58 9.41
C LEU A 240 11.06 16.52 10.03
N GLU A 241 10.82 17.04 11.24
CA GLU A 241 11.79 17.84 12.01
C GLU A 241 13.11 17.10 12.26
N CYS A 242 13.07 15.78 12.49
CA CYS A 242 14.29 14.96 12.56
C CYS A 242 15.06 14.98 11.23
N GLY A 243 14.33 14.96 10.10
CA GLY A 243 14.91 15.08 8.76
C GLY A 243 15.56 16.45 8.53
N TYR A 244 14.91 17.53 8.97
CA TYR A 244 15.47 18.89 8.89
C TYR A 244 16.73 19.04 9.73
N SER A 245 16.77 18.48 10.94
CA SER A 245 17.97 18.46 11.78
C SER A 245 19.13 17.71 11.11
N GLY A 246 18.83 16.59 10.42
CA GLY A 246 19.80 15.87 9.59
C GLY A 246 20.30 16.70 8.40
N ALA A 247 19.41 17.45 7.73
CA ALA A 247 19.77 18.33 6.64
C ALA A 247 20.70 19.47 7.09
N SER A 248 20.38 20.14 8.20
CA SER A 248 21.22 21.19 8.81
C SER A 248 22.60 20.65 9.23
N PHE A 249 22.69 19.39 9.66
CA PHE A 249 23.96 18.74 9.98
C PHE A 249 24.84 18.52 8.74
N VAL A 250 24.25 18.09 7.62
CA VAL A 250 24.99 17.76 6.39
C VAL A 250 25.35 19.02 5.58
N PHE A 251 24.40 19.93 5.38
CA PHE A 251 24.54 21.08 4.48
C PHE A 251 24.84 22.40 5.21
N GLY A 252 24.79 22.40 6.54
CA GLY A 252 24.99 23.57 7.37
C GLY A 252 23.73 24.43 7.50
N LYS A 253 23.63 25.12 8.64
CA LYS A 253 22.44 25.92 9.01
C LYS A 253 22.16 27.09 8.06
N VAL A 254 23.19 27.68 7.46
CA VAL A 254 23.02 28.84 6.57
C VAL A 254 22.18 28.50 5.34
N LEU A 255 22.33 27.30 4.77
CA LEU A 255 21.59 26.92 3.55
C LEU A 255 20.17 26.43 3.86
N VAL A 256 19.97 25.84 5.04
CA VAL A 256 18.73 25.16 5.44
C VAL A 256 17.84 26.05 6.32
N GLU A 257 18.40 26.69 7.35
CA GLU A 257 17.66 27.50 8.33
C GLU A 257 17.60 28.98 7.93
N ASP A 258 18.68 29.57 7.40
CA ASP A 258 18.70 31.01 7.11
C ASP A 258 18.17 31.35 5.70
N ASN A 259 18.54 30.55 4.69
CA ASN A 259 18.19 30.82 3.30
C ASN A 259 17.04 29.95 2.75
N HIS A 260 16.57 28.96 3.51
CA HIS A 260 15.48 28.05 3.13
C HIS A 260 15.56 27.56 1.67
N VAL A 261 16.75 27.10 1.26
CA VAL A 261 16.96 26.69 -0.12
C VAL A 261 16.28 25.33 -0.33
N PHE A 262 15.18 25.34 -1.08
CA PHE A 262 14.33 24.17 -1.36
C PHE A 262 15.12 22.88 -1.70
N ALA A 263 16.17 23.00 -2.52
CA ALA A 263 16.97 21.86 -2.94
C ALA A 263 17.69 21.15 -1.78
N PHE A 264 18.13 21.86 -0.74
CA PHE A 264 18.86 21.24 0.37
C PHE A 264 17.94 20.86 1.52
N GLU A 265 16.92 21.67 1.77
CA GLU A 265 15.93 21.45 2.82
C GLU A 265 15.00 20.28 2.44
N SER A 266 14.23 20.44 1.35
CA SER A 266 13.17 19.51 0.98
C SER A 266 13.70 18.20 0.39
N LEU A 267 14.75 18.21 -0.46
CA LEU A 267 15.28 16.96 -1.02
C LEU A 267 15.93 16.07 0.05
N SER A 268 16.59 16.65 1.05
CA SER A 268 17.20 15.86 2.14
C SER A 268 16.13 15.11 2.94
N VAL A 269 15.01 15.76 3.22
CA VAL A 269 13.84 15.13 3.85
C VAL A 269 13.24 14.04 2.95
N LEU A 270 13.22 14.23 1.61
CA LEU A 270 12.87 13.17 0.64
C LEU A 270 13.67 11.90 0.88
N TYR A 271 15.00 12.06 0.90
CA TYR A 271 15.94 10.97 0.98
C TYR A 271 15.84 10.26 2.33
N PHE A 272 15.68 11.01 3.40
CA PHE A 272 15.43 10.46 4.74
C PHE A 272 14.16 9.60 4.77
N LEU A 273 13.03 10.14 4.30
CA LEU A 273 11.76 9.42 4.28
C LEU A 273 11.81 8.20 3.35
N SER A 274 12.44 8.32 2.18
CA SER A 274 12.63 7.20 1.24
C SER A 274 13.45 6.07 1.85
N THR A 275 14.50 6.39 2.61
CA THR A 275 15.33 5.39 3.31
C THR A 275 14.53 4.64 4.36
N ILE A 276 13.69 5.34 5.11
CA ILE A 276 12.82 4.72 6.13
C ILE A 276 11.76 3.83 5.48
N VAL A 277 11.11 4.30 4.40
CA VAL A 277 10.16 3.48 3.62
C VAL A 277 10.85 2.23 3.07
N TYR A 278 12.09 2.34 2.56
CA TYR A 278 12.87 1.19 2.09
C TYR A 278 13.20 0.20 3.20
N ILE A 279 13.57 0.67 4.39
CA ILE A 279 13.76 -0.17 5.58
C ILE A 279 12.47 -0.91 5.92
N LEU A 280 11.34 -0.19 6.00
CA LEU A 280 10.02 -0.78 6.28
C LEU A 280 9.60 -1.81 5.23
N PHE A 281 9.96 -1.57 3.96
CA PHE A 281 9.75 -2.49 2.86
C PHE A 281 10.60 -3.77 3.01
N HIS A 282 11.88 -3.64 3.34
CA HIS A 282 12.76 -4.79 3.57
C HIS A 282 12.35 -5.60 4.80
N LEU A 283 11.84 -4.93 5.84
CA LEU A 283 11.28 -5.57 7.03
C LEU A 283 9.97 -6.32 6.72
N GLY A 284 9.35 -6.15 5.56
CA GLY A 284 8.10 -6.83 5.22
C GLY A 284 6.82 -6.17 5.78
N TRP A 285 6.93 -4.99 6.38
CA TRP A 285 5.81 -4.34 7.08
C TRP A 285 4.79 -3.76 6.11
N ILE A 286 5.28 -3.10 5.06
CA ILE A 286 4.43 -2.48 4.03
C ILE A 286 3.57 -3.53 3.34
N GLN A 287 4.15 -4.68 3.01
CA GLN A 287 3.48 -5.82 2.40
C GLN A 287 2.29 -6.25 3.25
N VAL A 288 2.51 -6.49 4.55
CA VAL A 288 1.47 -6.92 5.49
C VAL A 288 0.31 -5.92 5.55
N VAL A 289 0.61 -4.64 5.73
CA VAL A 289 -0.43 -3.59 5.81
C VAL A 289 -1.20 -3.52 4.49
N CYS A 290 -0.49 -3.52 3.36
CA CYS A 290 -1.11 -3.43 2.04
C CYS A 290 -2.02 -4.63 1.73
N PHE A 291 -1.61 -5.85 2.07
CA PHE A 291 -2.46 -7.03 1.89
C PHE A 291 -3.69 -7.03 2.80
N LYS A 292 -3.55 -6.56 4.05
CA LYS A 292 -4.68 -6.50 5.01
C LYS A 292 -5.69 -5.43 4.65
N VAL A 293 -5.22 -4.20 4.43
CA VAL A 293 -6.07 -3.08 4.05
C VAL A 293 -6.62 -3.29 2.64
N GLY A 294 -5.80 -3.79 1.71
CA GLY A 294 -6.22 -4.12 0.35
C GLY A 294 -7.28 -5.21 0.32
N GLY A 295 -7.14 -6.27 1.12
CA GLY A 295 -8.17 -7.30 1.27
C GLY A 295 -9.47 -6.77 1.90
N PHE A 296 -9.37 -5.81 2.83
CA PHE A 296 -10.54 -5.13 3.39
C PHE A 296 -11.27 -4.29 2.33
N ILE A 297 -10.53 -3.50 1.54
CA ILE A 297 -11.09 -2.72 0.44
C ILE A 297 -11.70 -3.64 -0.62
N GLN A 298 -11.04 -4.75 -0.93
CA GLN A 298 -11.53 -5.75 -1.87
C GLN A 298 -12.89 -6.31 -1.43
N LEU A 299 -13.05 -6.63 -0.14
CA LEU A 299 -14.31 -7.11 0.41
C LEU A 299 -15.43 -6.08 0.27
N LEU A 300 -15.13 -4.80 0.48
CA LEU A 300 -16.09 -3.71 0.34
C LEU A 300 -16.45 -3.45 -1.12
N MET A 301 -15.45 -3.27 -2.00
CA MET A 301 -15.65 -2.84 -3.38
C MET A 301 -16.00 -3.99 -4.34
N GLY A 302 -15.65 -5.24 -4.02
CA GLY A 302 -15.82 -6.39 -4.92
C GLY A 302 -14.88 -6.37 -6.13
N THR A 303 -13.76 -5.65 -6.01
CA THR A 303 -12.66 -5.54 -6.97
C THR A 303 -11.72 -6.74 -6.87
N THR A 304 -10.72 -6.84 -7.75
CA THR A 304 -9.72 -7.92 -7.62
C THR A 304 -8.72 -7.63 -6.49
N VAL A 305 -8.09 -8.67 -5.95
CA VAL A 305 -7.12 -8.55 -4.86
C VAL A 305 -5.99 -7.59 -5.29
N ILE A 306 -5.47 -7.77 -6.50
CA ILE A 306 -4.32 -7.02 -7.02
C ILE A 306 -4.68 -5.54 -7.19
N GLU A 307 -5.85 -5.23 -7.75
CA GLU A 307 -6.36 -3.86 -7.90
C GLU A 307 -6.46 -3.12 -6.54
N SER A 308 -7.00 -3.82 -5.54
CA SER A 308 -7.24 -3.25 -4.20
C SER A 308 -5.94 -3.10 -3.42
N VAL A 309 -5.07 -4.09 -3.48
CA VAL A 309 -3.74 -4.03 -2.85
C VAL A 309 -2.88 -2.97 -3.50
N ASN A 310 -2.89 -2.85 -4.84
CA ASN A 310 -2.16 -1.78 -5.53
C ASN A 310 -2.63 -0.40 -5.06
N SER A 311 -3.94 -0.17 -4.99
CA SER A 311 -4.50 1.12 -4.57
C SER A 311 -4.08 1.54 -3.17
N VAL A 312 -3.82 0.57 -2.26
CA VAL A 312 -3.25 0.86 -0.93
C VAL A 312 -1.74 1.07 -1.01
N THR A 313 -1.07 0.27 -1.84
CA THR A 313 0.39 0.30 -2.00
C THR A 313 0.86 1.64 -2.57
N THR A 314 0.11 2.24 -3.49
CA THR A 314 0.44 3.54 -4.09
C THR A 314 0.43 4.69 -3.08
N ILE A 315 -0.36 4.59 -2.01
CA ILE A 315 -0.37 5.56 -0.90
C ILE A 315 0.99 5.60 -0.19
N PHE A 316 1.65 4.44 -0.02
CA PHE A 316 2.92 4.34 0.69
C PHE A 316 4.15 4.50 -0.21
N LEU A 317 4.20 3.75 -1.31
CA LEU A 317 5.39 3.59 -2.16
C LEU A 317 5.36 4.48 -3.41
N GLY A 318 4.19 4.97 -3.82
CA GLY A 318 4.02 5.75 -5.05
C GLY A 318 3.95 4.90 -6.32
N MET A 319 3.65 5.55 -7.46
CA MET A 319 3.32 4.84 -8.71
C MET A 319 4.48 4.02 -9.29
N SER A 320 5.72 4.45 -9.09
CA SER A 320 6.92 3.79 -9.65
C SER A 320 7.34 2.55 -8.85
N GLU A 321 6.97 2.48 -7.58
CA GLU A 321 7.42 1.44 -6.65
C GLU A 321 6.30 0.46 -6.29
N ALA A 322 5.02 0.88 -6.39
CA ALA A 322 3.88 -0.01 -6.15
C ALA A 322 3.90 -1.29 -7.02
N PRO A 323 4.28 -1.25 -8.32
CA PRO A 323 4.37 -2.45 -9.16
C PRO A 323 5.36 -3.51 -8.67
N LEU A 324 6.33 -3.14 -7.83
CA LEU A 324 7.30 -4.08 -7.27
C LEU A 324 6.63 -5.18 -6.43
N LEU A 325 5.49 -4.87 -5.79
CA LEU A 325 4.77 -5.80 -4.92
C LEU A 325 4.08 -6.95 -5.70
N TYR A 326 3.64 -6.66 -6.92
CA TYR A 326 2.83 -7.58 -7.74
C TYR A 326 3.43 -7.81 -9.13
N ALA A 327 4.72 -7.52 -9.32
CA ALA A 327 5.43 -7.60 -10.60
C ALA A 327 5.22 -8.94 -11.32
N LYS A 328 5.20 -10.06 -10.57
CA LYS A 328 4.98 -11.42 -11.10
C LYS A 328 3.58 -11.64 -11.68
N TYR A 329 2.61 -10.84 -11.26
CA TYR A 329 1.21 -10.97 -11.66
C TYR A 329 0.80 -9.99 -12.76
N ILE A 330 1.67 -9.06 -13.16
CA ILE A 330 1.33 -8.04 -14.17
C ILE A 330 0.93 -8.67 -15.51
N ALA A 331 1.61 -9.75 -15.92
CA ALA A 331 1.37 -10.41 -17.20
C ALA A 331 -0.01 -11.07 -17.34
N VAL A 332 -0.71 -11.33 -16.23
CA VAL A 332 -2.02 -11.99 -16.22
C VAL A 332 -3.18 -11.02 -15.99
N LEU A 333 -2.90 -9.72 -15.82
CA LEU A 333 -3.93 -8.72 -15.56
C LEU A 333 -4.74 -8.38 -16.81
N THR A 334 -6.03 -8.18 -16.61
CA THR A 334 -6.92 -7.68 -17.66
C THR A 334 -6.63 -6.19 -17.97
N PRO A 335 -6.96 -5.71 -19.18
CA PRO A 335 -6.77 -4.30 -19.54
C PRO A 335 -7.45 -3.33 -18.56
N SER A 336 -8.61 -3.69 -18.03
CA SER A 336 -9.34 -2.90 -17.05
C SER A 336 -8.61 -2.82 -15.70
N GLU A 337 -8.00 -3.92 -15.25
CA GLU A 337 -7.21 -3.92 -14.01
C GLU A 337 -5.95 -3.09 -14.15
N ILE A 338 -5.25 -3.18 -15.29
CA ILE A 338 -4.08 -2.33 -15.57
C ILE A 338 -4.50 -0.86 -15.59
N HIS A 339 -5.65 -0.53 -16.19
CA HIS A 339 -6.19 0.83 -16.18
C HIS A 339 -6.47 1.31 -14.76
N THR A 340 -7.11 0.52 -13.89
CA THR A 340 -7.33 0.93 -12.51
C THR A 340 -6.01 1.12 -11.77
N ILE A 341 -5.02 0.24 -11.98
CA ILE A 341 -3.71 0.35 -11.33
C ILE A 341 -3.03 1.68 -11.68
N MET A 342 -3.06 2.06 -12.96
CA MET A 342 -2.51 3.33 -13.42
C MET A 342 -3.31 4.51 -12.86
N ALA A 343 -4.64 4.46 -12.93
CA ALA A 343 -5.51 5.51 -12.40
C ALA A 343 -5.31 5.73 -10.89
N ALA A 344 -5.16 4.66 -10.11
CA ALA A 344 -4.85 4.73 -8.68
C ALA A 344 -3.48 5.39 -8.41
N GLY A 345 -2.49 5.11 -9.25
CA GLY A 345 -1.18 5.75 -9.19
C GLY A 345 -1.24 7.26 -9.43
N PHE A 346 -2.07 7.72 -10.37
CA PHE A 346 -2.27 9.15 -10.63
C PHE A 346 -3.18 9.84 -9.61
N ALA A 347 -4.10 9.11 -9.00
CA ALA A 347 -5.02 9.64 -8.00
C ALA A 347 -4.37 9.84 -6.61
N THR A 348 -3.19 9.24 -6.37
CA THR A 348 -2.53 9.25 -5.06
C THR A 348 -1.15 9.86 -5.11
N VAL A 349 -0.70 10.42 -3.98
CA VAL A 349 0.65 10.93 -3.79
C VAL A 349 1.41 9.95 -2.90
N ALA A 350 2.66 9.65 -3.26
CA ALA A 350 3.53 8.80 -2.47
C ALA A 350 3.88 9.45 -1.13
N GLY A 351 4.00 8.68 -0.06
CA GLY A 351 4.39 9.19 1.26
C GLY A 351 5.65 10.06 1.22
N LYS A 352 6.64 9.67 0.41
CA LYS A 352 7.89 10.42 0.19
C LYS A 352 7.76 11.78 -0.52
N ASN A 353 6.58 12.12 -1.05
CA ASN A 353 6.31 13.38 -1.74
C ASN A 353 5.33 14.28 -0.96
N LEU A 354 5.00 13.95 0.30
CA LEU A 354 4.00 14.65 1.12
C LEU A 354 4.55 15.89 1.87
N TYR A 355 5.67 16.48 1.44
CA TYR A 355 6.23 17.70 2.04
C TYR A 355 6.59 18.74 0.98
#